data_AF-A0A9D6RVE3-F1
#
_entry.id   AF-A0A9D6RVE3-F1
#
_cell.length_a   1.000
_cell.length_b   1.000
_cell.length_c   1.000
_cell.angle_alpha   90.00
_cell.angle_beta   90.00
_cell.angle_gamma   90.00
#
_symmetry.space_group_name_H-M   'P 1'
#
loop_
_entity.id
_entity.type
_entity.pdbx_description
1 polymer ?
#
loop_
_entity_poly.entity_id
_entity_poly.type
_entity_poly.pdbx_seq_one_letter_code
_entity_poly.pdbx_strand_id
1 'polypeptide(L)' 'MTPSGLPILKPRELIRVLEHLGFHLLRKSKGSHWQFEHPDGRRTTVPVHRGRDIGPGLLRKILRDIEIDAEELRKWL' A
#
# COMPACT_ATOMS: atom_id res chain seq x y z
N MET A 1 18.60 12.75 6.71
CA MET A 1 17.56 13.11 7.72
C MET A 1 16.24 12.57 7.18
N THR A 2 15.74 11.43 7.66
CA THR A 2 14.43 10.92 7.21
C THR A 2 13.33 11.66 7.97
N PRO A 3 12.37 12.31 7.30
CA PRO A 3 11.28 12.97 8.01
C PRO A 3 10.44 11.94 8.76
N SER A 4 9.98 12.38 9.92
CA SER A 4 9.19 11.74 10.96
C SER A 4 8.11 10.78 10.45
N GLY A 5 8.21 9.51 10.83
CA GLY A 5 7.13 8.51 10.88
C GLY A 5 6.46 8.14 9.54
N LEU A 6 6.00 6.90 9.43
CA LEU A 6 5.06 6.54 8.38
C LEU A 6 3.63 6.96 8.79
N PRO A 7 2.82 7.51 7.89
CA PRO A 7 1.45 7.91 8.21
C PRO A 7 0.59 6.67 8.50
N ILE A 8 -0.52 6.90 9.20
CA ILE A 8 -1.60 5.92 9.30
C ILE A 8 -2.55 6.19 8.13
N LEU A 9 -2.79 5.16 7.31
CA LEU A 9 -3.62 5.29 6.11
C LEU A 9 -4.85 4.41 6.18
N LYS A 10 -5.98 4.88 5.68
CA LYS A 10 -7.11 4.02 5.38
C LYS A 10 -6.73 3.07 4.24
N PRO A 11 -7.24 1.83 4.21
CA PRO A 11 -6.97 0.92 3.10
C PRO A 11 -7.29 1.51 1.73
N ARG A 12 -8.34 2.34 1.64
CA ARG A 12 -8.74 3.01 0.40
C ARG A 12 -7.73 4.06 -0.09
N GLU A 13 -7.04 4.74 0.82
CA GLU A 13 -6.00 5.72 0.47
C GLU A 13 -4.80 4.99 -0.13
N LEU A 14 -4.36 3.91 0.53
CA LEU A 14 -3.26 3.09 0.03
C LEU A 14 -3.57 2.44 -1.34
N ILE A 15 -4.81 1.97 -1.54
CA ILE A 15 -5.24 1.41 -2.83
C ILE A 15 -5.15 2.47 -3.94
N ARG A 16 -5.58 3.72 -3.68
CA ARG A 16 -5.47 4.80 -4.66
C ARG A 16 -4.02 5.10 -5.01
N VAL A 17 -3.13 5.13 -4.03
CA VAL A 17 -1.70 5.31 -4.28
C VAL A 17 -1.16 4.19 -5.17
N LEU A 18 -1.50 2.93 -4.86
CA LEU A 18 -1.10 1.78 -5.68
C LEU A 18 -1.59 1.91 -7.13
N GLU A 19 -2.85 2.30 -7.34
CA GLU A 19 -3.42 2.52 -8.67
C GLU A 19 -2.69 3.64 -9.43
N HIS A 20 -2.33 4.75 -8.77
CA HIS A 20 -1.54 5.84 -9.38
C HIS A 20 -0.12 5.41 -9.74
N LEU A 21 0.47 4.51 -8.95
CA LEU A 21 1.78 3.92 -9.21
C LEU A 21 1.74 2.81 -10.28
N GLY A 22 0.58 2.57 -10.92
CA GLY A 22 0.44 1.59 -11.99
C GLY A 22 0.19 0.16 -11.51
N PHE A 23 -0.01 -0.06 -10.20
CA PHE A 23 -0.44 -1.36 -9.70
C PHE A 23 -1.92 -1.57 -10.04
N HIS A 24 -2.25 -2.80 -10.43
CA HIS A 24 -3.62 -3.21 -10.68
C HIS A 24 -4.02 -4.33 -9.71
N LEU A 25 -5.32 -4.46 -9.47
CA LEU A 25 -5.85 -5.50 -8.62
C LEU A 25 -5.70 -6.86 -9.32
N LEU A 26 -4.83 -7.71 -8.79
CA LEU A 26 -4.62 -9.07 -9.27
C LEU A 26 -5.76 -10.00 -8.83
N ARG A 27 -6.08 -10.00 -7.53
CA ARG A 27 -7.19 -10.79 -6.98
C ARG A 27 -7.65 -10.33 -5.61
N LYS A 28 -8.91 -10.63 -5.30
CA LYS A 28 -9.46 -10.55 -3.94
C LYS A 28 -9.45 -11.96 -3.35
N SER A 29 -8.72 -12.17 -2.26
CA SER A 29 -8.74 -13.45 -1.54
C SER A 29 -10.12 -13.67 -0.90
N LYS A 30 -10.43 -14.90 -0.45
CA LYS A 30 -11.69 -15.22 0.27
C LYS A 30 -11.97 -14.35 1.52
N GLY A 31 -10.97 -13.60 2.00
CA GLY A 31 -11.09 -12.68 3.12
C GLY A 31 -10.92 -11.21 2.71
N SER A 32 -10.61 -10.37 3.69
CA SER A 32 -10.39 -8.93 3.47
C SER A 32 -8.98 -8.60 2.95
N HIS A 33 -8.35 -9.47 2.15
CA HIS A 33 -6.99 -9.23 1.63
C HIS A 33 -7.04 -9.14 0.11
N TRP A 34 -6.61 -8.01 -0.43
CA TRP A 34 -6.53 -7.75 -1.86
C TRP A 34 -5.08 -7.77 -2.29
N GLN A 35 -4.79 -8.47 -3.38
CA GLN A 35 -3.45 -8.58 -3.95
C GLN A 35 -3.35 -7.67 -5.17
N PHE A 36 -2.28 -6.90 -5.21
CA PHE A 36 -1.97 -5.97 -6.28
C PHE A 36 -0.68 -6.39 -6.97
N GLU A 37 -0.61 -6.18 -8.27
CA GLU A 37 0.54 -6.46 -9.11
C GLU A 37 0.85 -5.24 -9.99
N HIS A 38 2.14 -4.97 -10.19
CA HIS A 38 2.60 -4.02 -11.20
C HIS A 38 3.17 -4.81 -12.40
N PRO A 39 3.05 -4.32 -13.64
CA PRO A 39 3.55 -5.02 -14.83
C PRO A 39 5.04 -5.39 -14.83
N ASP A 40 5.85 -4.73 -13.99
CA ASP A 40 7.28 -5.05 -13.79
C ASP A 40 7.53 -6.25 -12.85
N GLY A 41 6.47 -6.85 -12.29
CA GLY A 41 6.54 -8.02 -11.43
C GLY A 41 6.49 -7.73 -9.92
N ARG A 42 6.47 -6.46 -9.49
CA ARG A 42 6.25 -6.11 -8.07
C ARG A 42 4.83 -6.52 -7.63
N ARG A 43 4.70 -7.02 -6.40
CA ARG A 43 3.42 -7.49 -5.85
C ARG A 43 3.30 -7.14 -4.38
N THR A 44 2.10 -6.77 -3.95
CA THR A 44 1.81 -6.55 -2.53
C THR A 44 0.40 -6.99 -2.15
N THR A 45 0.14 -7.09 -0.85
CA THR A 45 -1.17 -7.44 -0.29
C THR A 45 -1.65 -6.34 0.65
N VAL A 46 -2.84 -5.80 0.38
CA VAL A 46 -3.49 -4.78 1.20
C VAL A 46 -4.66 -5.41 1.96
N PRO A 47 -4.71 -5.31 3.31
CA PRO A 47 -5.90 -5.66 4.07
C PRO A 47 -6.94 -4.53 3.98
N VAL A 48 -8.15 -4.88 3.59
CA VAL A 48 -9.28 -3.97 3.31
C VAL A 48 -10.47 -4.18 4.25
N HIS A 49 -10.22 -4.67 5.47
CA HIS A 49 -11.29 -4.82 6.47
C HIS A 49 -11.91 -3.47 6.83
N ARG A 50 -13.23 -3.45 7.03
CA ARG A 50 -13.93 -2.23 7.46
C ARG A 50 -13.49 -1.84 8.88
N GLY A 51 -13.09 -0.59 9.07
CA GLY A 51 -12.85 -0.01 10.40
C GLY A 51 -11.45 -0.20 10.99
N ARG A 52 -10.45 -0.63 10.21
CA ARG A 52 -9.06 -0.66 10.67
C ARG A 52 -8.11 -0.10 9.63
N ASP A 53 -7.23 0.76 10.11
CA ASP A 53 -6.25 1.47 9.32
C ASP A 53 -4.98 0.64 9.11
N ILE A 54 -4.22 1.02 8.09
CA ILE A 54 -2.88 0.52 7.80
C ILE A 54 -1.91 1.25 8.72
N GLY A 55 -1.53 0.59 9.81
CA GLY A 55 -0.52 1.10 10.74
C GLY A 55 0.90 1.10 10.13
N PRO A 56 1.84 1.85 10.74
CA PRO A 56 3.16 2.11 10.18
C PRO A 56 4.01 0.87 9.95
N GLY A 57 3.87 -0.18 10.78
CA GLY A 57 4.60 -1.43 10.59
C GLY A 57 4.19 -2.19 9.32
N LEU A 58 2.89 -2.29 9.07
CA LEU A 58 2.35 -2.90 7.86
C LEU A 58 2.64 -2.03 6.64
N LEU A 59 2.44 -0.72 6.76
CA LEU A 59 2.75 0.21 5.68
C LEU A 59 4.20 0.07 5.25
N ARG A 60 5.15 0.01 6.20
CA ARG A 60 6.58 -0.20 5.89
C ARG A 60 6.83 -1.48 5.09
N LYS A 61 6.14 -2.56 5.41
CA LYS A 61 6.25 -3.82 4.67
C LYS A 61 5.75 -3.65 3.24
N ILE A 62 4.57 -3.04 3.09
CA ILE A 62 3.98 -2.78 1.77
C ILE A 62 4.89 -1.90 0.91
N LEU A 63 5.42 -0.80 1.47
CA LEU A 63 6.35 0.09 0.78
C LEU A 63 7.62 -0.65 0.31
N ARG A 64 8.13 -1.60 1.12
CA ARG A 64 9.25 -2.46 0.73
C ARG A 64 8.87 -3.39 -0.43
N ASP A 65 7.69 -4.01 -0.39
CA ASP A 65 7.22 -4.93 -1.43
C ASP A 65 7.04 -4.21 -2.79
N ILE A 66 6.72 -2.91 -2.77
CA ILE A 66 6.54 -2.09 -3.97
C ILE A 66 7.75 -1.18 -4.26
N GLU A 67 8.83 -1.32 -3.50
CA GLU A 67 10.10 -0.58 -3.70
C GLU A 67 9.96 0.95 -3.75
N ILE A 68 9.09 1.52 -2.91
CA ILE A 68 8.97 2.98 -2.74
C ILE A 68 9.36 3.38 -1.32
N ASP A 69 9.82 4.62 -1.15
CA ASP A 69 10.11 5.16 0.18
C ASP A 69 8.96 6.02 0.76
N ALA A 70 9.16 6.48 1.99
CA ALA A 70 8.17 7.28 2.71
C ALA A 70 8.00 8.69 2.12
N GLU A 71 9.01 9.24 1.46
CA GLU A 71 8.92 10.56 0.82
C GLU A 71 8.15 10.47 -0.50
N GLU A 72 8.40 9.43 -1.27
CA GLU A 72 7.65 9.15 -2.50
C GLU A 72 6.18 8.88 -2.19
N LEU A 73 5.87 8.08 -1.16
CA LEU A 73 4.50 7.88 -0.70
C LEU A 73 3.78 9.22 -0.43
N ARG A 74 4.45 10.18 0.21
CA ARG A 74 3.86 11.49 0.57
C ARG A 74 3.50 12.34 -0.64
N LYS A 75 4.05 12.07 -1.83
CA LYS A 75 3.68 12.78 -3.07
C LYS A 75 2.29 12.38 -3.57
N TRP A 76 1.75 11.27 -3.08
CA TRP A 76 0.48 10.68 -3.54
C TRP A 76 -0.64 10.71 -2.49
N LEU A 77 -0.37 11.29 -1.30
CA LEU A 77 -1.34 11.50 -0.23
C LEU A 77 -1.97 12.89 -0.34
#